data_AF-A0A377DJ05-F1
#
_entry.id   AF-A0A377DJ05-F1
#
_cell.length_a   1.000
_cell.length_b   1.000
_cell.length_c   1.000
_cell.angle_alpha   90.00
_cell.angle_beta   90.00
_cell.angle_gamma   90.00
#
_symmetry.space_group_name_H-M   'P 1'
#
loop_
_entity.id
_entity.type
_entity.pdbx_description
1 polymer ?
#
loop_
_entity_poly.entity_id
_entity_poly.type
_entity_poly.pdbx_seq_one_letter_code
_entity_poly.pdbx_strand_id
1 'polypeptide(L)'
;MPEPIAESQLRLYPNIMVEDTAHTINKKVGWLLHGQESILVPDFNTKCQCQILGEGIGFLPDYMVREAMTQSLLVTRQIHNPRQDSRMLLATQHSATGQVTQWIKKQFAPNGILTGIYQDLLHREN
;
A
#
# COMPACT_ATOMS: atom_id res chain seq x y z
N MET A 1 21.14 12.02 -1.46
CA MET A 1 21.02 11.57 -0.06
C MET A 1 21.56 10.16 0.01
N PRO A 2 22.48 9.84 0.92
CA PRO A 2 22.98 8.47 1.06
C PRO A 2 21.82 7.54 1.45
N GLU A 3 21.78 6.37 0.82
CA GLU A 3 20.81 5.32 1.12
C GLU A 3 21.55 4.14 1.79
N PRO A 4 20.93 3.43 2.75
CA PRO A 4 19.57 3.63 3.27
C PRO A 4 19.38 4.90 4.10
N ILE A 5 18.24 5.57 3.93
CA ILE A 5 17.92 6.84 4.61
C ILE A 5 17.61 6.58 6.09
N ALA A 6 18.20 7.39 6.97
CA ALA A 6 17.94 7.34 8.40
C ALA A 6 16.62 8.03 8.77
N GLU A 7 15.95 7.54 9.81
CA GLU A 7 14.69 8.13 10.30
C GLU A 7 14.81 9.61 10.65
N SER A 8 15.97 10.08 11.12
CA SER A 8 16.21 11.50 11.39
C SER A 8 16.05 12.37 10.15
N GLN A 9 16.43 11.86 8.97
CA GLN A 9 16.25 12.56 7.70
C GLN A 9 14.81 12.43 7.19
N LEU A 10 14.15 11.29 7.40
CA LEU A 10 12.75 11.09 7.01
C LEU A 10 11.81 12.04 7.75
N ARG A 11 12.07 12.32 9.04
CA ARG A 11 11.28 13.26 9.87
C ARG A 11 11.26 14.69 9.33
N LEU A 12 12.19 15.06 8.46
CA LEU A 12 12.22 16.38 7.81
C LEU A 12 11.10 16.56 6.78
N TYR A 13 10.41 15.47 6.41
CA TYR A 13 9.32 15.47 5.44
C TYR A 13 8.04 14.92 6.08
N PRO A 14 6.88 15.54 5.84
CA PRO A 14 5.62 15.04 6.35
C PRO A 14 5.30 13.68 5.73
N ASN A 15 4.65 12.83 6.52
CA ASN A 15 4.18 11.53 6.08
C ASN A 15 2.75 11.63 5.55
N ILE A 16 2.54 11.24 4.30
CA ILE A 16 1.19 11.20 3.71
C ILE A 16 0.55 9.86 4.07
N MET A 17 -0.53 9.90 4.85
CA MET A 17 -1.20 8.72 5.40
C MET A 17 -2.63 8.62 4.88
N VAL A 18 -3.06 7.39 4.57
CA VAL A 18 -4.48 7.09 4.33
C VAL A 18 -5.10 6.70 5.67
N GLU A 19 -6.26 7.25 5.99
CA GLU A 19 -6.97 6.92 7.22
C GLU A 19 -7.44 5.45 7.23
N ASP A 20 -7.29 4.76 8.36
CA ASP A 20 -7.89 3.43 8.55
C ASP A 20 -9.43 3.57 8.64
N THR A 21 -10.14 2.85 7.78
CA THR A 21 -11.60 2.86 7.68
C THR A 21 -12.28 1.95 8.70
N ALA A 22 -11.55 1.37 9.65
CA ALA A 22 -12.13 0.55 10.72
C ALA A 22 -13.15 1.34 11.57
N HIS A 23 -14.32 0.74 11.78
CA HIS A 23 -15.39 1.30 12.62
C HIS A 23 -15.48 0.63 14.00
N THR A 24 -15.27 -0.68 14.08
CA THR A 24 -15.52 -1.50 15.29
C THR A 24 -14.26 -1.99 15.99
N ILE A 25 -13.10 -1.86 15.34
CA ILE A 25 -11.79 -2.23 15.88
C ILE A 25 -10.91 -1.00 15.94
N ASN A 26 -9.86 -1.07 16.75
CA ASN A 26 -8.88 0.02 16.83
C ASN A 26 -8.25 0.26 15.46
N LYS A 27 -8.39 1.50 14.98
CA LYS A 27 -7.71 2.00 13.78
C LYS A 27 -6.19 1.84 13.95
N LYS A 28 -5.54 1.31 12.92
CA LYS A 28 -4.09 1.16 12.87
C LYS A 28 -3.48 2.35 12.15
N VAL A 29 -2.31 2.78 12.63
CA VAL A 29 -1.46 3.74 11.92
C VAL A 29 -0.47 2.96 11.07
N GLY A 30 -0.55 3.15 9.74
CA GLY A 30 0.16 2.30 8.77
C GLY A 30 1.68 2.42 8.78
N TRP A 31 2.22 3.59 9.14
CA TRP A 31 3.65 3.89 9.36
C TRP A 31 3.82 5.39 9.65
N LEU A 32 4.16 5.78 10.89
CA LEU A 32 4.43 7.18 11.28
C LEU A 32 5.55 7.20 12.32
N LEU A 33 6.63 7.94 12.06
CA LEU A 33 7.74 8.05 12.99
C LEU A 33 7.36 8.97 14.15
N HIS A 34 7.87 8.69 15.35
CA HIS A 34 7.70 9.60 16.49
C HIS A 34 8.26 10.99 16.14
N GLY A 35 7.44 12.02 16.32
CA GLY A 35 7.79 13.41 16.01
C GLY A 35 7.76 13.79 14.53
N GLN A 36 7.25 12.92 13.64
CA GLN A 36 7.05 13.24 12.23
C GLN A 36 5.69 13.88 12.01
N GLU A 37 5.64 14.97 11.24
CA GLU A 37 4.38 15.56 10.80
C GLU A 37 3.62 14.61 9.85
N SER A 38 2.30 14.72 9.81
CA SER A 38 1.47 13.87 8.96
C SER A 38 0.39 14.64 8.21
N ILE A 39 0.19 14.28 6.95
CA ILE A 39 -0.92 14.72 6.12
C ILE A 39 -1.87 13.53 5.94
N LEU A 40 -3.12 13.68 6.39
CA LEU A 40 -4.14 12.65 6.24
C LEU A 40 -4.90 12.86 4.92
N VAL A 41 -5.04 11.80 4.13
CA VAL A 41 -5.76 11.80 2.85
C VAL A 41 -6.82 10.69 2.80
N PRO A 42 -7.90 10.85 2.01
CA PRO A 42 -9.03 9.92 2.02
C PRO A 42 -8.74 8.56 1.37
N ASP A 43 -7.79 8.50 0.42
CA ASP A 43 -7.49 7.28 -0.34
C ASP A 43 -6.06 7.27 -0.90
N PHE A 44 -5.66 6.12 -1.44
CA PHE A 44 -4.33 5.94 -2.02
C PHE A 44 -4.10 6.71 -3.33
N ASN A 45 -5.16 7.05 -4.09
CA ASN A 45 -5.00 7.84 -5.31
C ASN A 45 -4.59 9.27 -4.95
N THR A 46 -5.27 9.86 -3.96
CA THR A 46 -4.95 11.17 -3.40
C THR A 46 -3.55 11.16 -2.80
N LYS A 47 -3.20 10.11 -2.05
CA LYS A 47 -1.84 9.91 -1.52
C LYS A 47 -0.78 9.94 -2.62
N CYS A 48 -1.01 9.21 -3.72
CA CYS A 48 -0.08 9.15 -4.85
C CYS A 48 0.11 10.54 -5.48
N GLN A 49 -0.99 11.27 -5.71
CA GLN A 49 -0.92 12.63 -6.28
C GLN A 49 -0.18 13.61 -5.35
N CYS A 50 -0.44 13.58 -4.04
CA CYS A 50 0.31 14.40 -3.08
C CYS A 50 1.82 14.10 -3.13
N GLN A 51 2.22 12.83 -3.28
CA GLN A 51 3.64 12.47 -3.42
C GLN A 51 4.23 12.97 -4.75
N ILE A 52 3.49 12.85 -5.86
CA ILE A 52 3.91 13.38 -7.18
C ILE A 52 4.13 14.90 -7.12
N LEU A 53 3.28 15.62 -6.37
CA LEU A 53 3.39 17.06 -6.16
C LEU A 53 4.50 17.45 -5.17
N GLY A 54 5.13 16.49 -4.49
CA GLY A 54 6.20 16.73 -3.52
C GLY A 54 5.73 17.16 -2.13
N GLU A 55 4.45 16.93 -1.80
CA GLU A 55 3.85 17.35 -0.52
C GLU A 55 4.30 16.50 0.67
N GLY A 56 5.01 15.40 0.44
CA GLY A 56 5.49 14.53 1.51
C GLY A 56 5.94 13.15 1.02
N ILE A 57 6.20 12.26 1.98
CA ILE A 57 6.72 10.91 1.75
C ILE A 57 5.77 9.84 2.28
N GLY A 58 5.98 8.59 1.87
CA GLY A 58 5.29 7.44 2.46
C GLY A 58 5.21 6.25 1.52
N PHE A 59 4.78 5.11 2.04
CA PHE A 59 4.64 3.88 1.25
C PHE A 59 3.37 3.87 0.39
N LEU A 60 3.52 3.41 -0.86
CA LEU A 60 2.44 3.11 -1.80
C LEU A 60 2.57 1.66 -2.32
N PRO A 61 1.46 0.99 -2.68
CA PRO A 61 1.53 -0.28 -3.41
C PRO A 61 2.27 -0.10 -4.74
N ASP A 62 3.12 -1.07 -5.08
CA ASP A 62 3.96 -1.05 -6.28
C ASP A 62 3.14 -0.86 -7.56
N TYR A 63 2.01 -1.56 -7.69
CA TYR A 63 1.14 -1.49 -8.86
C TYR A 63 0.54 -0.10 -9.09
N MET A 64 0.34 0.69 -8.03
CA MET A 64 -0.25 2.03 -8.13
C MET A 64 0.73 3.08 -8.65
N VAL A 65 2.03 2.85 -8.47
CA VAL A 65 3.07 3.83 -8.83
C VAL A 65 3.79 3.50 -10.13
N ARG A 66 3.51 2.36 -10.78
CA ARG A 66 4.23 1.91 -11.99
C ARG A 66 4.31 2.97 -13.10
N GLU A 67 3.19 3.62 -13.40
CA GLU A 67 3.14 4.66 -14.44
C GLU A 67 3.93 5.90 -14.02
N ALA A 68 3.72 6.40 -12.80
CA ALA A 68 4.43 7.55 -12.26
C ALA A 68 5.95 7.32 -12.18
N MET A 69 6.38 6.10 -11.85
CA MET A 69 7.78 5.68 -11.88
C MET A 69 8.33 5.67 -13.31
N THR A 70 7.58 5.15 -14.28
CA THR A 70 7.97 5.13 -15.70
C THR A 70 8.14 6.55 -16.25
N GLN A 71 7.28 7.48 -15.82
CA GLN A 71 7.34 8.90 -16.18
C GLN A 71 8.34 9.70 -15.34
N SER A 72 9.10 9.04 -14.44
CA SER A 72 10.04 9.69 -13.52
C SER A 72 9.43 10.77 -12.62
N LEU A 73 8.13 10.69 -12.35
CA LEU A 73 7.41 11.57 -11.41
C LEU A 73 7.63 11.16 -9.96
N LEU A 74 7.90 9.88 -9.72
CA LEU A 74 8.20 9.33 -8.40
C LEU A 74 9.53 8.58 -8.43
N VAL A 75 10.10 8.39 -7.24
CA VAL A 75 11.31 7.61 -7.04
C VAL A 75 11.24 6.82 -5.75
N THR A 76 11.60 5.54 -5.81
CA THR A 76 11.71 4.67 -4.63
C THR A 76 13.04 4.93 -3.92
N ARG A 77 13.00 4.90 -2.58
CA ARG A 77 14.18 5.08 -1.72
C ARG A 77 14.31 3.93 -0.74
N GLN A 78 15.53 3.48 -0.49
CA GLN A 78 15.82 2.54 0.59
C GLN A 78 15.91 3.27 1.93
N ILE A 79 15.35 2.68 2.98
CA ILE A 79 15.35 3.23 4.35
C ILE A 79 15.83 2.19 5.34
N HIS A 80 16.36 2.61 6.50
CA HIS A 80 16.88 1.68 7.50
C HIS A 80 15.85 0.68 8.02
N ASN A 81 14.62 1.15 8.27
CA ASN A 81 13.55 0.36 8.87
C ASN A 81 12.36 0.27 7.91
N PRO A 82 12.43 -0.55 6.84
CA PRO A 82 11.33 -0.66 5.89
C PRO A 82 10.09 -1.28 6.53
N ARG A 83 8.91 -0.87 6.06
CA ARG A 83 7.64 -1.48 6.46
C ARG A 83 7.58 -2.92 5.94
N GLN A 84 7.01 -3.84 6.72
CA GLN A 84 6.75 -5.21 6.26
C GLN A 84 5.74 -5.26 5.11
N ASP A 85 5.97 -6.16 4.17
CA ASP A 85 5.06 -6.40 3.06
C ASP A 85 3.67 -6.80 3.55
N SER A 86 2.66 -6.19 2.95
CA SER A 86 1.26 -6.45 3.29
C SER A 86 0.68 -7.47 2.31
N ARG A 87 0.17 -8.59 2.83
CA ARG A 87 -0.48 -9.62 2.00
C ARG A 87 -1.85 -9.14 1.52
N MET A 88 -2.20 -9.49 0.28
CA MET A 88 -3.58 -9.40 -0.19
C MET A 88 -4.39 -10.57 0.38
N LEU A 89 -5.55 -10.28 0.95
CA LEU A 89 -6.41 -11.26 1.60
C LEU A 89 -7.79 -11.29 0.93
N LEU A 90 -8.34 -12.50 0.74
CA LEU A 90 -9.73 -12.69 0.37
C LEU A 90 -10.56 -12.91 1.64
N ALA A 91 -11.46 -11.98 1.95
CA ALA A 91 -12.37 -12.09 3.09
C ALA A 91 -13.77 -12.51 2.63
N THR A 92 -14.37 -13.48 3.32
CA THR A 92 -15.75 -13.92 3.12
C THR A 92 -16.45 -14.01 4.47
N GLN A 93 -17.75 -13.72 4.54
CA GLN A 93 -18.53 -14.00 5.75
C GLN A 93 -18.43 -15.50 6.10
N HIS A 94 -18.35 -15.82 7.39
CA HIS A 94 -18.19 -17.20 7.84
C HIS A 94 -19.35 -18.10 7.39
N SER A 95 -20.57 -17.57 7.36
CA SER A 95 -21.78 -18.28 6.90
C SER A 95 -21.88 -18.45 5.38
N ALA A 96 -21.05 -17.77 4.59
CA ALA A 96 -21.12 -17.80 3.14
C ALA A 96 -20.47 -19.06 2.56
N THR A 97 -21.18 -20.20 2.64
CA THR A 97 -20.70 -21.51 2.17
C THR A 97 -21.32 -21.96 0.85
N GLY A 98 -22.10 -21.11 0.18
CA GLY A 98 -22.77 -21.42 -1.08
C GLY A 98 -21.80 -21.69 -2.25
N GLN A 99 -22.33 -22.33 -3.30
CA GLN A 99 -21.54 -22.76 -4.48
C GLN A 99 -20.75 -21.61 -5.12
N VAL A 100 -21.34 -20.42 -5.20
CA VAL A 100 -20.67 -19.23 -5.75
C VAL A 100 -19.45 -18.83 -4.92
N THR A 101 -19.57 -18.78 -3.58
CA THR A 101 -18.44 -18.44 -2.70
C THR A 101 -17.32 -19.46 -2.79
N GLN A 102 -17.67 -20.75 -2.84
CA GLN A 102 -16.69 -21.82 -3.03
C GLN A 102 -15.97 -21.71 -4.37
N TRP A 103 -16.72 -21.41 -5.44
CA TRP A 103 -16.13 -21.18 -6.77
C TRP A 103 -15.19 -19.98 -6.77
N ILE A 104 -15.58 -18.83 -6.21
CA ILE A 104 -14.73 -17.63 -6.12
C ILE A 104 -13.43 -17.94 -5.37
N LYS A 105 -13.53 -18.61 -4.21
CA LYS A 105 -12.35 -19.04 -3.44
C LYS A 105 -11.41 -19.90 -4.26
N LYS A 106 -11.95 -20.86 -5.03
CA LYS A 106 -11.16 -21.70 -5.94
C LYS A 106 -10.52 -20.89 -7.07
N GLN A 107 -11.20 -19.87 -7.60
CA GLN A 107 -10.64 -19.02 -8.66
C GLN A 107 -9.56 -18.05 -8.20
N PHE A 108 -9.46 -17.76 -6.91
CA PHE A 108 -8.35 -17.01 -6.30
C PHE A 108 -7.20 -17.93 -5.82
N ALA A 109 -7.32 -19.25 -5.98
CA ALA A 109 -6.22 -20.17 -5.74
C ALA A 109 -5.16 -20.08 -6.86
N PRO A 110 -3.96 -20.66 -6.69
CA PRO A 110 -2.99 -20.77 -7.79
C PRO A 110 -3.64 -21.38 -9.03
N ASN A 111 -3.39 -20.79 -10.21
CA ASN A 111 -3.98 -21.16 -11.52
C ASN A 111 -5.49 -20.90 -11.70
N GLY A 112 -6.17 -20.26 -10.74
CA GLY A 112 -7.54 -19.81 -10.93
C GLY A 112 -7.65 -18.59 -11.86
N ILE A 113 -8.79 -18.44 -12.54
CA ILE A 113 -8.99 -17.38 -13.54
C ILE A 113 -8.93 -16.00 -12.90
N LEU A 114 -9.49 -15.83 -11.69
CA LEU A 114 -9.47 -14.55 -10.99
C LEU A 114 -8.05 -14.17 -10.57
N THR A 115 -7.21 -15.14 -10.17
CA THR A 115 -5.79 -14.89 -9.90
C THR A 115 -5.08 -14.29 -11.11
N GLY A 116 -5.34 -14.81 -12.32
CA GLY A 116 -4.77 -14.27 -13.56
C GLY A 116 -5.27 -12.86 -13.87
N ILE A 117 -6.57 -12.59 -13.68
CA ILE A 117 -7.16 -11.26 -13.92
C ILE A 117 -6.57 -10.20 -12.99
N TYR A 118 -6.35 -10.56 -11.72
CA TYR A 118 -5.85 -9.63 -10.70
C TYR A 118 -4.33 -9.65 -10.52
N GLN A 119 -3.59 -10.36 -11.38
CA GLN A 119 -2.13 -10.48 -11.27
C GLN A 119 -1.42 -9.12 -11.31
N ASP A 120 -2.03 -8.12 -11.94
CA ASP A 120 -1.46 -6.78 -12.06
C ASP A 120 -1.47 -6.02 -10.73
N LEU A 121 -2.40 -6.36 -9.83
CA LEU A 121 -2.49 -5.82 -8.47
C LEU A 121 -1.59 -6.55 -7.47
N LEU A 122 -1.09 -7.73 -7.84
CA LEU A 122 -0.15 -8.47 -7.04
C LEU A 122 1.26 -7.89 -7.19
N HIS A 123 2.04 -8.00 -6.12
CA HIS A 123 3.46 -7.69 -6.20
C HIS A 123 4.12 -8.59 -7.24
N ARG A 124 4.90 -7.98 -8.13
CA ARG A 124 5.69 -8.69 -9.13
C ARG A 124 7.13 -8.68 -8.65
N GLU A 125 7.68 -9.87 -8.41
CA GLU A 125 9.14 -10.02 -8.28
C GLU A 125 9.74 -9.69 -9.66
N ASN A 126 10.58 -8.65 -9.71
CA ASN A 126 11.39 -8.33 -10.89
C ASN A 126 12.63 -9.23 -10.93
#